data_AF-A0AAC9WR02-F1
#
_entry.id   AF-A0AAC9WR02-F1
#
_cell.length_a   1.000
_cell.length_b   1.000
_cell.length_c   1.000
_cell.angle_alpha   90.00
_cell.angle_beta   90.00
_cell.angle_gamma   90.00
#
_symmetry.space_group_name_H-M   'P 1'
#
loop_
_entity.id
_entity.type
_entity.pdbx_description
1 polymer ?
#
loop_
_entity_poly.entity_id
_entity_poly.type
_entity_poly.pdbx_seq_one_letter_code
_entity_poly.pdbx_strand_id
1 'polypeptide(L)'
;MELILAIGIGVLTGSGVWLLLRPRTFQVIIGLSLIGYGVNLFIFSMGRLRVNTPPVLESGAVVNPADYADPIPQALVLTAIVIGFATTALFLVVLLVSRGLTGSDHVDGREPN
;
A
#
# COMPACT_ATOMS: atom_id res chain seq x y z
N MET A 1 -0.35 14.09 -15.55
CA MET A 1 -0.96 13.38 -14.38
C MET A 1 0.13 12.87 -13.44
N GLU A 2 1.32 12.64 -13.97
CA GLU A 2 2.48 12.10 -13.25
C GLU A 2 2.88 12.97 -12.06
N LEU A 3 2.82 14.30 -12.16
CA LEU A 3 3.20 15.19 -11.04
C LEU A 3 2.32 14.97 -9.80
N ILE A 4 1.00 14.82 -9.99
CA ILE A 4 0.06 14.60 -8.89
C ILE A 4 0.35 13.25 -8.23
N LEU A 5 0.63 12.22 -9.03
CA LEU A 5 0.98 10.89 -8.52
C LEU A 5 2.33 10.90 -7.81
N ALA A 6 3.34 11.57 -8.34
CA ALA A 6 4.65 11.69 -7.72
C ALA A 6 4.57 12.37 -6.35
N ILE A 7 3.81 13.46 -6.25
CA ILE A 7 3.55 14.14 -4.97
C ILE A 7 2.76 13.22 -4.03
N GLY A 8 1.72 12.53 -4.53
CA GLY A 8 0.93 11.59 -3.74
C GLY A 8 1.75 10.43 -3.16
N ILE A 9 2.60 9.81 -3.97
CA ILE A 9 3.55 8.77 -3.54
C ILE A 9 4.51 9.33 -2.50
N GLY A 10 5.08 10.51 -2.75
CA GLY A 10 6.00 11.17 -1.81
C GLY A 10 5.35 11.45 -0.45
N VAL A 11 4.10 11.92 -0.43
CA VAL A 11 3.35 12.18 0.81
C VAL A 11 3.01 10.87 1.54
N LEU A 12 2.56 9.83 0.83
CA LEU A 12 2.26 8.52 1.45
C LEU A 12 3.51 7.87 2.04
N THR A 13 4.60 7.83 1.29
CA THR A 13 5.86 7.26 1.78
C THR A 13 6.45 8.10 2.90
N GLY A 14 6.47 9.43 2.77
CA GLY A 14 6.99 10.33 3.80
C GLY A 14 6.21 10.26 5.11
N SER A 15 4.88 10.31 5.04
CA SER A 15 4.00 10.15 6.22
C SER A 15 4.11 8.76 6.84
N GLY A 16 4.24 7.72 6.01
CA GLY A 16 4.45 6.35 6.47
C GLY A 16 5.78 6.16 7.20
N VAL A 17 6.88 6.68 6.67
CA VAL A 17 8.20 6.68 7.34
C VAL A 17 8.13 7.42 8.67
N TRP A 18 7.47 8.58 8.71
CA TRP A 18 7.32 9.34 9.93
C TRP A 18 6.51 8.59 11.01
N LEU A 19 5.44 7.91 10.62
CA LEU A 19 4.67 7.06 11.54
C LEU A 19 5.44 5.84 12.02
N LEU A 20 6.31 5.28 11.18
CA LEU A 20 7.17 4.15 11.53
C LEU A 20 8.15 4.49 12.67
N LEU A 21 8.57 5.76 12.74
CA LEU A 21 9.48 6.26 13.77
C LEU A 21 8.77 6.64 15.07
N ARG A 22 7.44 6.45 15.16
CA ARG A 22 6.69 6.76 16.38
C ARG A 22 6.71 5.60 17.38
N PRO A 23 6.64 5.92 18.68
CA PRO A 23 6.79 4.94 19.75
C PRO A 23 5.57 4.01 19.96
N ARG A 24 4.46 4.21 19.23
CA ARG A 24 3.23 3.43 19.42
C ARG A 24 3.03 2.40 18.33
N THR A 25 2.71 1.18 18.73
CA THR A 25 2.57 0.03 17.84
C THR A 25 1.48 0.26 16.79
N PHE A 26 0.36 0.87 17.17
CA PHE A 26 -0.70 1.21 16.21
C PHE A 26 -0.22 2.18 15.12
N GLN A 27 0.59 3.19 15.49
CA GLN A 27 1.13 4.16 14.54
C GLN A 27 2.09 3.48 13.55
N VAL A 28 2.91 2.53 14.02
CA VAL A 28 3.79 1.74 13.16
C VAL A 28 2.99 0.94 12.12
N ILE A 29 1.89 0.28 12.52
CA ILE A 29 1.04 -0.48 11.59
C ILE A 29 0.46 0.43 10.51
N ILE A 30 -0.09 1.60 10.89
CA ILE A 30 -0.59 2.57 9.91
C ILE A 30 0.53 3.08 9.01
N GLY A 31 1.73 3.33 9.56
CA GLY A 31 2.90 3.72 8.79
C GLY A 31 3.29 2.70 7.72
N LEU A 32 3.31 1.42 8.08
CA LEU A 32 3.53 0.31 7.15
C LEU A 32 2.47 0.25 6.05
N SER A 33 1.18 0.43 6.40
CA SER A 33 0.10 0.47 5.42
C SER A 33 0.24 1.62 4.43
N LEU A 34 0.59 2.83 4.90
CA LEU A 34 0.80 3.99 4.02
C LEU A 34 1.97 3.80 3.06
N ILE A 35 3.08 3.24 3.53
CA ILE A 35 4.21 2.87 2.66
C ILE A 35 3.75 1.86 1.61
N GLY A 36 3.00 0.82 2.01
CA GLY A 36 2.44 -0.17 1.08
C GLY A 36 1.56 0.45 -0.01
N TYR A 37 0.68 1.40 0.35
CA TYR A 37 -0.12 2.12 -0.64
C TYR A 37 0.73 3.00 -1.58
N GLY A 38 1.77 3.66 -1.05
CA GLY A 38 2.73 4.41 -1.86
C GLY A 38 3.45 3.52 -2.89
N VAL A 39 3.89 2.33 -2.47
CA VAL A 39 4.51 1.33 -3.35
C VAL A 39 3.52 0.82 -4.40
N ASN A 40 2.27 0.56 -4.03
CA ASN A 40 1.23 0.15 -4.98
C ASN A 40 1.00 1.19 -6.07
N LEU A 41 0.91 2.47 -5.70
CA LEU A 41 0.78 3.58 -6.66
C LEU A 41 2.03 3.73 -7.53
N PHE A 42 3.22 3.54 -6.95
CA PHE A 42 4.48 3.56 -7.70
C PHE A 42 4.51 2.45 -8.76
N ILE A 43 4.20 1.20 -8.39
CA ILE A 43 4.13 0.08 -9.33
C ILE A 43 3.10 0.36 -10.42
N PHE A 44 1.91 0.82 -10.06
CA PHE A 44 0.85 1.18 -11.01
C PHE A 44 1.33 2.23 -12.03
N SER A 45 2.10 3.23 -11.59
CA SER A 45 2.60 4.30 -12.46
C SER A 45 3.60 3.82 -13.53
N MET A 46 4.26 2.67 -13.34
CA MET A 46 5.23 2.12 -14.30
C MET A 46 4.57 1.66 -15.62
N GLY A 47 3.27 1.33 -15.60
CA GLY A 47 2.52 0.81 -16.76
C GLY A 47 2.14 1.85 -17.83
N ARG A 48 2.62 3.09 -17.70
CA ARG A 48 2.17 4.29 -18.43
C ARG A 48 0.70 4.62 -18.18
N LEU A 49 0.44 5.84 -17.74
CA LEU A 49 -0.90 6.31 -17.40
C LEU A 49 -1.65 6.68 -18.68
N ARG A 50 -2.43 5.74 -19.20
CA ARG A 50 -3.39 5.97 -20.27
C ARG A 50 -4.82 5.98 -19.72
N VAL A 51 -5.61 6.93 -20.19
CA VAL A 51 -7.01 7.11 -19.76
C VAL A 51 -7.91 6.38 -20.74
N ASN A 52 -8.98 5.75 -20.24
CA ASN A 52 -9.99 5.03 -21.04
C ASN A 52 -9.48 3.80 -21.83
N THR A 53 -8.41 3.15 -21.35
CA THR A 53 -7.86 1.93 -21.98
C THR A 53 -7.80 0.78 -20.97
N PRO A 54 -8.94 0.22 -20.52
CA PRO A 54 -8.94 -0.90 -19.58
C PRO A 54 -8.26 -2.13 -20.21
N PRO A 55 -7.46 -2.94 -19.48
CA PRO A 55 -6.84 -4.14 -20.04
C PRO A 55 -7.82 -5.33 -20.05
N VAL A 56 -9.00 -5.13 -20.62
CA VAL A 56 -10.04 -6.14 -20.73
C VAL A 56 -10.44 -6.21 -22.20
N LEU A 57 -10.30 -7.40 -22.80
CA LEU A 57 -10.66 -7.62 -24.19
C LEU A 57 -12.19 -7.67 -24.33
N GLU A 58 -12.73 -6.89 -25.27
CA GLU A 58 -14.14 -6.98 -25.65
C GLU A 58 -14.32 -8.07 -26.72
N SER A 59 -15.31 -8.94 -26.52
CA SER A 59 -15.61 -10.04 -27.44
C SER A 59 -16.03 -9.52 -28.81
N GLY A 60 -15.25 -9.84 -29.85
CA GLY A 60 -15.58 -9.54 -31.25
C GLY A 60 -14.95 -8.27 -31.83
N ALA A 61 -14.13 -7.54 -31.07
CA ALA A 61 -13.39 -6.38 -31.57
C ALA A 61 -12.06 -6.79 -32.23
N VAL A 62 -11.61 -6.01 -33.23
CA VAL A 62 -10.26 -6.15 -33.80
C VAL A 62 -9.27 -5.71 -32.72
N VAL A 63 -8.50 -6.67 -32.18
CA VAL A 63 -7.58 -6.42 -31.07
C VAL A 63 -6.33 -5.70 -31.59
N ASN A 64 -6.19 -4.43 -31.26
CA ASN A 64 -4.93 -3.70 -31.40
C ASN A 64 -4.26 -3.55 -30.02
N PRO A 65 -3.10 -4.17 -29.78
CA PRO A 65 -2.39 -4.09 -28.49
C PRO A 65 -2.09 -2.66 -28.03
N ALA A 66 -2.04 -1.69 -28.96
CA ALA A 66 -1.79 -0.29 -28.64
C ALA A 66 -2.97 0.41 -27.92
N ASP A 67 -4.17 -0.17 -27.95
CA ASP A 67 -5.39 0.46 -27.39
C ASP A 67 -5.67 0.01 -25.94
N TYR A 68 -4.86 -0.88 -25.38
CA TYR A 68 -5.00 -1.44 -24.03
C TYR A 68 -3.89 -0.94 -23.10
N ALA A 69 -4.21 -0.77 -21.81
CA ALA A 69 -3.19 -0.54 -20.78
C ALA A 69 -2.37 -1.79 -20.51
N ASP A 70 -1.17 -1.63 -19.94
CA ASP A 70 -0.35 -2.76 -19.51
C ASP A 70 -1.03 -3.53 -18.37
N PRO A 71 -1.35 -4.83 -18.54
CA PRO A 71 -1.97 -5.63 -17.50
C PRO A 71 -0.99 -6.03 -16.39
N ILE A 72 0.32 -5.98 -16.61
CA ILE A 72 1.33 -6.51 -15.69
C ILE A 72 1.32 -5.73 -14.36
N PRO A 73 1.42 -4.39 -14.34
CA PRO A 73 1.37 -3.64 -13.08
C PRO A 73 0.05 -3.82 -12.33
N GLN A 74 -1.06 -4.01 -13.04
CA GLN A 74 -2.38 -4.19 -12.41
C GLN A 74 -2.48 -5.53 -11.67
N ALA A 75 -1.98 -6.61 -12.29
CA ALA A 75 -1.91 -7.92 -11.64
C ALA A 75 -0.99 -7.89 -10.40
N LEU A 76 0.17 -7.25 -10.51
CA LEU A 76 1.12 -7.11 -9.40
C LEU A 76 0.51 -6.34 -8.21
N VAL A 77 -0.18 -5.22 -8.49
CA VAL A 77 -0.82 -4.42 -7.44
C VAL A 77 -1.97 -5.17 -6.78
N LEU A 78 -2.78 -5.93 -7.54
CA LEU A 78 -3.85 -6.75 -6.97
C LEU A 78 -3.29 -7.80 -5.99
N THR A 79 -2.19 -8.46 -6.33
CA THR A 79 -1.50 -9.38 -5.42
C THR A 79 -0.96 -8.65 -4.19
N ALA A 80 -0.32 -7.49 -4.37
CA ALA A 80 0.22 -6.70 -3.27
C ALA A 80 -0.87 -6.22 -2.29
N ILE A 81 -2.07 -5.88 -2.78
CA ILE A 81 -3.22 -5.51 -1.95
C ILE A 81 -3.63 -6.66 -1.00
N VAL A 82 -3.70 -7.90 -1.51
CA VAL A 82 -4.08 -9.06 -0.69
C VAL A 82 -3.00 -9.38 0.36
N ILE A 83 -1.72 -9.28 -0.01
CA ILE A 83 -0.60 -9.44 0.94
C ILE A 83 -0.64 -8.36 2.02
N GLY A 84 -0.86 -7.10 1.63
CA GLY A 84 -1.01 -5.97 2.55
C GLY A 84 -2.18 -6.16 3.52
N PHE A 85 -3.32 -6.65 3.03
CA PHE A 85 -4.47 -6.98 3.88
C PHE A 85 -4.13 -8.08 4.90
N ALA A 86 -3.57 -9.21 4.45
CA ALA A 86 -3.25 -10.34 5.32
C ALA A 86 -2.22 -9.97 6.39
N THR A 87 -1.16 -9.25 6.03
CA THR A 87 -0.13 -8.79 6.96
C THR A 87 -0.64 -7.75 7.95
N THR A 88 -1.48 -6.81 7.51
CA THR A 88 -2.12 -5.84 8.40
C THR A 88 -3.04 -6.54 9.41
N ALA A 89 -3.86 -7.49 8.97
CA ALA A 89 -4.70 -8.28 9.86
C ALA A 89 -3.88 -9.05 10.91
N LEU A 90 -2.79 -9.68 10.49
CA LEU A 90 -1.86 -10.36 11.40
C LEU A 90 -1.26 -9.39 12.43
N PHE A 91 -0.77 -8.23 11.99
CA PHE A 91 -0.19 -7.24 12.92
C PHE A 91 -1.22 -6.68 13.90
N LEU A 92 -2.47 -6.49 13.48
CA LEU A 92 -3.54 -6.06 14.39
C LEU A 92 -3.82 -7.10 15.47
N VAL A 93 -3.83 -8.40 15.13
CA VAL A 93 -3.98 -9.47 16.12
C VAL A 93 -2.79 -9.48 17.08
N VAL A 94 -1.56 -9.38 16.56
CA VAL A 94 -0.35 -9.32 17.39
C VAL A 94 -0.37 -8.12 18.33
N LEU A 95 -0.78 -6.95 17.85
CA LEU A 95 -0.93 -5.74 18.67
C LEU A 95 -1.95 -5.96 19.79
N LEU A 96 -3.10 -6.54 19.48
CA LEU A 96 -4.19 -6.75 20.45
C LEU A 96 -3.74 -7.73 21.56
N VAL A 97 -3.03 -8.79 21.19
CA VAL A 97 -2.44 -9.74 22.15
C VAL A 97 -1.32 -9.07 22.95
N SER A 98 -0.39 -8.36 22.32
CA SER A 98 0.72 -7.66 22.99
C SER A 98 0.21 -6.65 24.02
N ARG A 99 -0.80 -5.87 23.66
CA ARG A 99 -1.45 -4.91 24.55
C ARG A 99 -2.16 -5.61 25.71
N GLY A 100 -2.78 -6.76 25.47
CA GLY A 100 -3.39 -7.58 26.53
C GLY A 100 -2.37 -8.12 27.53
N LEU A 101 -1.15 -8.42 27.09
CA LEU A 101 -0.07 -8.96 27.93
C LEU A 101 0.73 -7.88 28.68
N THR A 102 1.01 -6.75 28.01
CA THR A 102 1.88 -5.69 28.55
C THR A 102 1.10 -4.56 29.22
N GLY A 103 -0.19 -4.41 28.91
CA GLY A 103 -1.00 -3.26 29.32
C GLY A 103 -0.62 -1.94 28.63
N SER A 104 0.39 -1.94 27.75
CA SER A 104 0.89 -0.76 27.04
C SER A 104 0.76 -0.93 25.53
N ASP A 105 0.69 0.19 24.81
CA ASP A 105 0.76 0.26 23.34
C ASP A 105 2.13 0.74 22.85
N HIS A 106 3.08 0.92 23.78
CA HIS A 106 4.46 1.26 23.45
C HIS A 106 5.13 0.09 22.71
N VAL A 107 5.90 0.40 21.66
CA VAL A 107 6.57 -0.61 20.82
C VAL A 107 7.46 -1.55 21.63
N ASP A 108 8.17 -1.02 22.64
CA ASP A 108 9.04 -1.82 23.52
C ASP A 108 8.28 -2.52 24.68
N GLY A 109 6.94 -2.40 24.74
CA GLY A 109 6.12 -2.99 25.80
C GLY A 109 6.33 -2.38 27.18
N ARG A 110 7.10 -1.30 27.29
CA ARG A 110 7.38 -0.55 28.52
C ARG A 110 7.12 0.92 28.24
N GLU A 111 6.45 1.62 29.15
CA GLU A 111 6.36 3.07 29.02
C GLU A 111 7.69 3.74 29.35
N PRO A 112 8.10 4.79 28.62
CA PRO A 112 9.27 5.57 28.97
C PRO A 112 9.01 6.29 30.31
N ASN A 113 9.97 6.17 31.23
CA ASN A 113 9.96 6.85 32.54
C ASN A 113 9.88 8.37 32.41
#